data_AF-A0A660Q1U9-F1
#
_entry.id   AF-A0A660Q1U9-F1
#
_cell.length_a   1.000
_cell.length_b   1.000
_cell.length_c   1.000
_cell.angle_alpha   90.00
_cell.angle_beta   90.00
_cell.angle_gamma   90.00
#
_symmetry.space_group_name_H-M   'P 1'
#
loop_
_entity.id
_entity.type
_entity.pdbx_description
1 polymer ?
#
loop_
_entity_poly.entity_id
_entity_poly.type
_entity_poly.pdbx_seq_one_letter_code
_entity_poly.pdbx_strand_id
1 'polypeptide(L)'
;IGNIKPQEGVVYAALGLGKTIVEGGNCLYFSPSNPQHLPQFSSAKDFLNNSQHNFFAIDMSDTCVQPEPGAEAGLVKLRIDQAMDHGSLQYVGSTYSPDNDRVTEGVNRPGIKLVTFAPILKSRIFPLDEIIRFLLQLGSSGMNIPVEIEFAAELSADPKKPHNFGFLQIRPMATEMVLEGVTLDKFDNDEIICKSNQALSNGRNNTIKDIIYVNPDNFDRADMPAMAAEVGRFNDLFKEENRPYLLIGPGRWGTADRWLGIPTTWDQISSAQIIIEAAYGDFAVTPSFGTHFFQNLIAFQIGYLTINSFNDENFINWEWLKSQKVADETEHIRHIRLKKPVESLIDGHDGRAVILKPKI
;
A
#
# COMPACT_ATOMS: atom_id res chain seq x y z
N ILE A 1 -6.31 10.06 2.62
CA ILE A 1 -6.61 9.27 1.39
C ILE A 1 -7.96 9.71 0.88
N GLY A 2 -8.06 10.48 -0.21
CA GLY A 2 -9.23 11.37 -0.30
C GLY A 2 -9.38 12.11 1.04
N ASN A 3 -10.58 12.46 1.47
CA ASN A 3 -10.75 13.11 2.77
C ASN A 3 -10.63 12.17 4.00
N ILE A 4 -10.10 10.93 3.85
CA ILE A 4 -9.87 9.98 4.97
C ILE A 4 -8.66 10.41 5.80
N LYS A 5 -8.87 10.56 7.11
CA LYS A 5 -7.85 10.94 8.10
C LYS A 5 -7.24 9.70 8.79
N PRO A 6 -5.98 9.76 9.26
CA PRO A 6 -5.33 8.64 9.95
C PRO A 6 -6.16 8.06 11.13
N GLN A 7 -6.85 8.92 11.86
CA GLN A 7 -7.64 8.55 13.04
C GLN A 7 -8.94 7.80 12.70
N GLU A 8 -9.36 7.82 11.42
CA GLU A 8 -10.58 7.13 11.00
C GLU A 8 -10.38 5.63 10.78
N GLY A 9 -9.12 5.17 10.71
CA GLY A 9 -8.76 3.80 10.36
C GLY A 9 -8.94 3.49 8.86
N VAL A 10 -8.33 2.39 8.42
CA VAL A 10 -8.51 1.86 7.06
C VAL A 10 -8.79 0.37 7.18
N VAL A 11 -9.86 -0.09 6.53
CA VAL A 11 -10.20 -1.51 6.39
C VAL A 11 -9.74 -1.98 5.04
N TYR A 12 -9.10 -3.15 4.99
CA TYR A 12 -8.90 -3.93 3.76
C TYR A 12 -9.80 -5.16 3.81
N ALA A 13 -10.59 -5.38 2.77
CA ALA A 13 -11.55 -6.47 2.69
C ALA A 13 -11.51 -7.14 1.31
N ALA A 14 -11.46 -8.46 1.30
CA ALA A 14 -11.46 -9.29 0.10
C ALA A 14 -12.50 -10.41 0.24
N LEU A 15 -13.02 -10.88 -0.89
CA LEU A 15 -13.79 -12.11 -0.95
C LEU A 15 -12.82 -13.30 -0.82
N GLY A 16 -13.21 -14.33 -0.07
CA GLY A 16 -12.39 -15.53 0.15
C GLY A 16 -11.41 -15.36 1.31
N LEU A 17 -10.31 -16.12 1.28
CA LEU A 17 -9.32 -16.12 2.34
C LEU A 17 -8.41 -14.88 2.30
N GLY A 18 -7.94 -14.49 3.49
CA GLY A 18 -7.11 -13.31 3.74
C GLY A 18 -5.77 -13.30 3.00
N LYS A 19 -5.32 -14.44 2.44
CA LYS A 19 -4.13 -14.51 1.58
C LYS A 19 -4.18 -13.52 0.41
N THR A 20 -5.38 -13.20 -0.09
CA THR A 20 -5.56 -12.15 -1.12
C THR A 20 -4.96 -10.81 -0.68
N ILE A 21 -5.16 -10.43 0.58
CA ILE A 21 -4.66 -9.16 1.14
C ILE A 21 -3.15 -9.26 1.40
N VAL A 22 -2.69 -10.40 1.94
CA VAL A 22 -1.26 -10.64 2.23
C VAL A 22 -0.40 -10.60 0.98
N GLU A 23 -0.90 -11.10 -0.16
CA GLU A 23 -0.20 -11.05 -1.45
C GLU A 23 -0.32 -9.69 -2.18
N GLY A 24 -0.97 -8.69 -1.59
CA GLY A 24 -1.21 -7.40 -2.27
C GLY A 24 -2.15 -7.52 -3.48
N GLY A 25 -3.06 -8.51 -3.46
CA GLY A 25 -4.06 -8.66 -4.51
C GLY A 25 -5.15 -7.59 -4.44
N ASN A 26 -5.86 -7.38 -5.56
CA ASN A 26 -6.99 -6.45 -5.63
C ASN A 26 -8.01 -6.74 -4.51
N CYS A 27 -8.16 -5.79 -3.59
CA CYS A 27 -9.12 -5.82 -2.51
C CYS A 27 -9.80 -4.45 -2.35
N LEU A 28 -10.92 -4.45 -1.65
CA LEU A 28 -11.58 -3.22 -1.26
C LEU A 28 -10.84 -2.60 -0.08
N TYR A 29 -10.67 -1.28 -0.09
CA TYR A 29 -10.34 -0.54 1.12
C TYR A 29 -11.31 0.60 1.37
N PHE A 30 -11.58 0.90 2.63
CA PHE A 30 -12.46 2.00 3.00
C PHE A 30 -12.16 2.50 4.40
N SER A 31 -12.53 3.75 4.68
CA SER A 31 -12.58 4.25 6.04
C SER A 31 -13.85 3.72 6.70
N PRO A 32 -13.78 3.02 7.84
CA PRO A 32 -14.98 2.57 8.53
C PRO A 32 -15.78 3.74 9.12
N SER A 33 -15.19 4.95 9.19
CA SER A 33 -15.92 6.20 9.49
C SER A 33 -16.65 6.79 8.29
N ASN A 34 -16.18 6.49 7.07
CA ASN A 34 -16.75 6.98 5.81
C ASN A 34 -16.90 5.83 4.77
N PRO A 35 -17.68 4.77 5.05
CA PRO A 35 -17.65 3.51 4.28
C PRO A 35 -18.17 3.62 2.85
N GLN A 36 -18.88 4.70 2.50
CA GLN A 36 -19.39 4.91 1.14
C GLN A 36 -18.46 5.76 0.27
N HIS A 37 -17.44 6.38 0.85
CA HIS A 37 -16.44 7.13 0.10
C HIS A 37 -15.35 6.16 -0.36
N LEU A 38 -15.47 5.69 -1.61
CA LEU A 38 -14.60 4.68 -2.21
C LEU A 38 -13.80 5.28 -3.38
N PRO A 39 -12.63 5.91 -3.13
CA PRO A 39 -11.82 6.54 -4.18
C PRO A 39 -11.47 5.60 -5.34
N GLN A 40 -11.30 4.31 -5.05
CA GLN A 40 -11.01 3.26 -6.03
C GLN A 40 -12.13 3.00 -7.03
N PHE A 41 -13.34 3.50 -6.78
CA PHE A 41 -14.55 3.19 -7.53
C PHE A 41 -15.27 4.48 -7.96
N SER A 42 -14.53 5.34 -8.66
CA SER A 42 -15.02 6.64 -9.13
C SER A 42 -15.68 6.57 -10.51
N SER A 43 -15.26 5.64 -11.37
CA SER A 43 -15.81 5.40 -12.71
C SER A 43 -16.01 3.91 -12.99
N ALA A 44 -16.81 3.57 -14.00
CA ALA A 44 -17.00 2.18 -14.45
C ALA A 44 -15.67 1.49 -14.80
N LYS A 45 -14.74 2.23 -15.41
CA LYS A 45 -13.39 1.76 -15.71
C LYS A 45 -12.62 1.42 -14.43
N ASP A 46 -12.74 2.23 -13.39
CA ASP A 46 -12.07 1.98 -12.11
C ASP A 46 -12.63 0.73 -11.42
N PHE A 47 -13.95 0.53 -11.48
CA PHE A 47 -14.58 -0.71 -11.00
C PHE A 47 -14.03 -1.96 -11.72
N LEU A 48 -13.87 -1.90 -13.04
CA LEU A 48 -13.33 -3.01 -13.81
C LEU A 48 -11.87 -3.30 -13.49
N ASN A 49 -11.04 -2.26 -13.28
CA ASN A 49 -9.61 -2.41 -13.04
C ASN A 49 -9.25 -2.75 -11.60
N ASN A 50 -9.99 -2.20 -10.63
CA ASN A 50 -9.64 -2.27 -9.21
C ASN A 50 -10.43 -3.34 -8.44
N SER A 51 -11.45 -3.95 -9.05
CA SER A 51 -12.19 -5.04 -8.39
C SER A 51 -11.37 -6.32 -8.36
N GLN A 52 -11.68 -7.16 -7.38
CA GLN A 52 -11.06 -8.47 -7.23
C GLN A 52 -11.48 -9.39 -8.40
N HIS A 53 -10.51 -9.99 -9.10
CA HIS A 53 -10.77 -10.95 -10.20
C HIS A 53 -10.62 -12.41 -9.79
N ASN A 54 -9.81 -12.68 -8.76
CA ASN A 54 -9.56 -14.01 -8.23
C ASN A 54 -9.65 -13.99 -6.71
N PHE A 55 -9.99 -15.11 -6.10
CA PHE A 55 -10.05 -15.27 -4.66
C PHE A 55 -9.43 -16.60 -4.23
N PHE A 56 -8.92 -16.64 -3.00
CA PHE A 56 -8.43 -17.86 -2.40
C PHE A 56 -9.56 -18.58 -1.65
N ALA A 57 -9.65 -19.88 -1.84
CA ALA A 57 -10.62 -20.76 -1.18
C ALA A 57 -9.91 -22.04 -0.71
N ILE A 58 -10.63 -22.82 0.11
CA ILE A 58 -10.19 -24.15 0.52
C ILE A 58 -10.90 -25.16 -0.37
N ASP A 59 -10.14 -26.04 -1.00
CA ASP A 59 -10.68 -27.20 -1.69
C ASP A 59 -11.15 -28.23 -0.66
N MET A 60 -12.46 -28.40 -0.58
CA MET A 60 -13.12 -29.33 0.33
C MET A 60 -13.51 -30.65 -0.37
N SER A 61 -13.06 -30.88 -1.61
CA SER A 61 -13.40 -32.09 -2.37
C SER A 61 -12.68 -33.34 -1.87
N ASP A 62 -11.48 -33.17 -1.31
CA ASP A 62 -10.72 -34.25 -0.67
C ASP A 62 -10.70 -34.09 0.85
N THR A 63 -11.48 -34.94 1.54
CA THR A 63 -11.55 -34.94 3.01
C THR A 63 -10.23 -35.32 3.69
N CYS A 64 -9.27 -35.92 2.95
CA CYS A 64 -7.95 -36.29 3.46
C CYS A 64 -6.94 -35.12 3.42
N VAL A 65 -7.21 -34.07 2.66
CA VAL A 65 -6.39 -32.85 2.65
C VAL A 65 -6.89 -31.94 3.77
N GLN A 66 -6.27 -32.06 4.94
CA GLN A 66 -6.51 -31.13 6.04
C GLN A 66 -5.51 -29.97 5.91
N PRO A 67 -5.96 -28.72 5.86
CA PRO A 67 -5.05 -27.58 5.86
C PRO A 67 -4.26 -27.56 7.18
N GLU A 68 -2.94 -27.72 7.11
CA GLU A 68 -2.05 -27.59 8.26
C GLU A 68 -1.73 -26.09 8.52
N PRO A 69 -1.50 -25.68 9.78
CA PRO A 69 -1.08 -24.32 10.09
C PRO A 69 0.18 -23.91 9.31
N GLY A 70 0.07 -22.89 8.46
CA GLY A 70 1.17 -22.40 7.62
C GLY A 70 1.39 -23.18 6.30
N ALA A 71 0.61 -24.23 6.04
CA ALA A 71 0.67 -24.95 4.78
C ALA A 71 -0.27 -24.33 3.73
N GLU A 72 0.17 -24.32 2.47
CA GLU A 72 -0.69 -23.99 1.33
C GLU A 72 -1.54 -25.19 0.87
N ALA A 73 -1.44 -26.33 1.56
CA ALA A 73 -2.15 -27.55 1.23
C ALA A 73 -3.67 -27.33 1.27
N GLY A 74 -4.35 -27.70 0.18
CA GLY A 74 -5.80 -27.49 0.02
C GLY A 74 -6.20 -26.07 -0.35
N LEU A 75 -5.25 -25.13 -0.49
CA LEU A 75 -5.56 -23.78 -0.93
C LEU A 75 -5.66 -23.73 -2.46
N VAL A 76 -6.80 -23.22 -2.96
CA VAL A 76 -7.03 -23.04 -4.39
C VAL A 76 -7.33 -21.57 -4.70
N LYS A 77 -6.83 -21.11 -5.86
CA LYS A 77 -7.10 -19.78 -6.39
C LYS A 77 -8.17 -19.91 -7.46
N LEU A 78 -9.33 -19.33 -7.20
CA LEU A 78 -10.50 -19.40 -8.06
C LEU A 78 -10.80 -18.03 -8.67
N ARG A 79 -11.50 -18.04 -9.81
CA ARG A 79 -11.99 -16.82 -10.46
C ARG A 79 -13.34 -16.43 -9.88
N ILE A 80 -13.67 -15.13 -9.89
CA ILE A 80 -14.94 -14.64 -9.31
C ILE A 80 -16.22 -15.18 -9.97
N ASP A 81 -16.15 -15.67 -11.20
CA ASP A 81 -17.26 -16.37 -11.86
C ASP A 81 -17.68 -17.62 -11.06
N GLN A 82 -16.71 -18.38 -10.54
CA GLN A 82 -16.97 -19.54 -9.68
C GLN A 82 -17.54 -19.17 -8.31
N ALA A 83 -17.36 -17.93 -7.83
CA ALA A 83 -17.99 -17.48 -6.59
C ALA A 83 -19.52 -17.35 -6.70
N MET A 84 -20.05 -17.20 -7.92
CA MET A 84 -21.50 -17.25 -8.15
C MET A 84 -22.06 -18.64 -7.86
N ASP A 85 -21.40 -19.68 -8.35
CA ASP A 85 -21.82 -21.07 -8.18
C ASP A 85 -21.78 -21.47 -6.70
N HIS A 86 -20.87 -20.88 -5.94
CA HIS A 86 -20.76 -21.08 -4.48
C HIS A 86 -21.76 -20.24 -3.68
N GLY A 87 -22.53 -19.34 -4.30
CA GLY A 87 -23.49 -18.46 -3.64
C GLY A 87 -22.87 -17.38 -2.75
N SER A 88 -21.54 -17.21 -2.75
CA SER A 88 -20.85 -16.23 -1.90
C SER A 88 -20.82 -14.84 -2.52
N LEU A 89 -20.83 -14.73 -3.86
CA LEU A 89 -20.72 -13.44 -4.54
C LEU A 89 -21.93 -12.53 -4.31
N GLN A 90 -23.11 -13.08 -4.01
CA GLN A 90 -24.34 -12.30 -3.85
C GLN A 90 -24.27 -11.24 -2.72
N TYR A 91 -23.42 -11.47 -1.72
CA TYR A 91 -23.30 -10.59 -0.56
C TYR A 91 -22.30 -9.46 -0.72
N VAL A 92 -21.41 -9.55 -1.71
CA VAL A 92 -20.34 -8.56 -1.95
C VAL A 92 -20.32 -8.07 -3.39
N GLY A 93 -21.19 -8.59 -4.24
CA GLY A 93 -21.13 -8.43 -5.67
C GLY A 93 -21.99 -7.30 -6.23
N SER A 94 -21.50 -6.70 -7.31
CA SER A 94 -22.25 -5.85 -8.23
C SER A 94 -22.15 -6.41 -9.65
N THR A 95 -22.98 -5.89 -10.54
CA THR A 95 -22.96 -6.19 -11.97
C THR A 95 -22.69 -4.94 -12.79
N TYR A 96 -21.68 -4.99 -13.65
CA TYR A 96 -21.43 -3.99 -14.69
C TYR A 96 -22.17 -4.34 -15.97
N SER A 97 -22.89 -3.36 -16.52
CA SER A 97 -23.57 -3.43 -17.81
C SER A 97 -22.76 -2.66 -18.86
N PRO A 98 -22.17 -3.34 -19.85
CA PRO A 98 -21.45 -2.69 -20.95
C PRO A 98 -22.34 -1.74 -21.76
N ASP A 99 -23.59 -2.13 -21.99
CA ASP A 99 -24.54 -1.37 -22.81
C ASP A 99 -24.86 0.02 -22.23
N ASN A 100 -24.80 0.14 -20.90
CA ASN A 100 -25.16 1.35 -20.17
C ASN A 100 -23.96 2.01 -19.46
N ASP A 101 -22.76 1.46 -19.64
CA ASP A 101 -21.53 1.80 -18.92
C ASP A 101 -21.74 2.04 -17.41
N ARG A 102 -22.48 1.14 -16.76
CA ARG A 102 -22.96 1.34 -15.38
C ARG A 102 -22.80 0.11 -14.51
N VAL A 103 -22.33 0.35 -13.28
CA VAL A 103 -22.28 -0.65 -12.22
C VAL A 103 -23.54 -0.54 -11.35
N THR A 104 -24.24 -1.65 -11.18
CA THR A 104 -25.43 -1.77 -10.34
C THR A 104 -25.21 -2.80 -9.25
N GLU A 105 -25.64 -2.52 -8.04
CA GLU A 105 -25.57 -3.47 -6.92
C GLU A 105 -26.32 -4.78 -7.24
N GLY A 106 -25.76 -5.90 -6.77
CA GLY A 106 -26.30 -7.23 -6.93
C GLY A 106 -25.78 -7.96 -8.16
N VAL A 107 -25.95 -9.28 -8.14
CA VAL A 107 -25.38 -10.21 -9.13
C VAL A 107 -26.39 -10.82 -10.08
N ASN A 108 -27.70 -10.60 -9.85
CA ASN A 108 -28.77 -11.26 -10.60
C ASN A 108 -28.99 -10.68 -12.02
N ARG A 109 -28.36 -9.56 -12.35
CA ARG A 109 -28.50 -8.90 -13.66
C ARG A 109 -27.54 -9.52 -14.68
N PRO A 110 -27.84 -9.47 -16.00
CA PRO A 110 -26.84 -9.80 -17.02
C PRO A 110 -25.71 -8.77 -17.01
N GLY A 111 -24.48 -9.23 -17.30
CA GLY A 111 -23.29 -8.38 -17.33
C GLY A 111 -22.13 -8.93 -16.47
N ILE A 112 -21.03 -8.19 -16.47
CA ILE A 112 -19.77 -8.56 -15.82
C ILE A 112 -19.93 -8.47 -14.29
N LYS A 113 -19.60 -9.54 -13.58
CA LYS A 113 -19.66 -9.60 -12.12
C LYS A 113 -18.43 -8.95 -11.52
N LEU A 114 -18.60 -8.19 -10.45
CA LEU A 114 -17.53 -7.45 -9.78
C LEU A 114 -17.67 -7.59 -8.27
N VAL A 115 -16.57 -7.71 -7.55
CA VAL A 115 -16.53 -7.64 -6.08
C VAL A 115 -16.42 -6.17 -5.68
N THR A 116 -17.46 -5.63 -5.03
CA THR A 116 -17.56 -4.20 -4.70
C THR A 116 -17.94 -3.93 -3.24
N PHE A 117 -18.43 -4.95 -2.54
CA PHE A 117 -19.04 -4.86 -1.21
C PHE A 117 -20.23 -3.90 -1.12
N ALA A 118 -20.84 -3.53 -2.25
CA ALA A 118 -22.01 -2.65 -2.25
C ALA A 118 -23.16 -3.16 -1.34
N PRO A 119 -23.51 -4.46 -1.30
CA PRO A 119 -24.55 -4.91 -0.38
C PRO A 119 -24.22 -4.68 1.09
N ILE A 120 -22.94 -4.77 1.48
CA ILE A 120 -22.49 -4.52 2.86
C ILE A 120 -22.40 -3.02 3.14
N LEU A 121 -21.78 -2.23 2.27
CA LEU A 121 -21.47 -0.81 2.57
C LEU A 121 -22.59 0.17 2.19
N LYS A 122 -23.42 -0.18 1.19
CA LYS A 122 -24.56 0.64 0.73
C LYS A 122 -25.87 0.15 1.29
N SER A 123 -26.21 -1.12 1.04
CA SER A 123 -27.46 -1.71 1.53
C SER A 123 -27.41 -2.16 2.99
N ARG A 124 -26.22 -2.14 3.62
CA ARG A 124 -26.03 -2.42 5.05
C ARG A 124 -26.62 -3.77 5.48
N ILE A 125 -26.48 -4.79 4.65
CA ILE A 125 -26.92 -6.16 5.02
C ILE A 125 -26.11 -6.73 6.20
N PHE A 126 -24.93 -6.17 6.44
CA PHE A 126 -24.04 -6.53 7.55
C PHE A 126 -23.33 -5.27 8.06
N PRO A 127 -23.36 -4.96 9.37
CA PRO A 127 -22.83 -3.71 9.93
C PRO A 127 -21.31 -3.75 10.12
N LEU A 128 -20.57 -4.05 9.05
CA LEU A 128 -19.11 -4.25 9.10
C LEU A 128 -18.38 -3.01 9.60
N ASP A 129 -18.73 -1.82 9.09
CA ASP A 129 -18.09 -0.57 9.46
C ASP A 129 -18.30 -0.21 10.93
N GLU A 130 -19.48 -0.51 11.49
CA GLU A 130 -19.80 -0.27 12.90
C GLU A 130 -19.00 -1.21 13.81
N ILE A 131 -18.95 -2.50 13.47
CA ILE A 131 -18.16 -3.49 14.22
C ILE A 131 -16.69 -3.10 14.23
N ILE A 132 -16.12 -2.75 13.07
CA ILE A 132 -14.71 -2.38 12.99
C ILE A 132 -14.42 -1.09 13.75
N ARG A 133 -15.27 -0.05 13.65
CA ARG A 133 -15.09 1.18 14.45
C ARG A 133 -15.08 0.89 15.95
N PHE A 134 -16.02 0.07 16.41
CA PHE A 134 -16.09 -0.32 17.82
C PHE A 134 -14.82 -1.05 18.27
N LEU A 135 -14.34 -2.03 17.48
CA LEU A 135 -13.16 -2.80 17.81
C LEU A 135 -11.87 -1.97 17.74
N LEU A 136 -11.74 -1.07 16.77
CA LEU A 136 -10.61 -0.14 16.69
C LEU A 136 -10.55 0.77 17.91
N GLN A 137 -11.70 1.33 18.33
CA GLN A 137 -11.79 2.17 19.54
C GLN A 137 -11.47 1.38 20.80
N LEU A 138 -12.05 0.18 20.96
CA LEU A 138 -11.84 -0.67 22.12
C LEU A 138 -10.38 -1.14 22.21
N GLY A 139 -9.84 -1.64 21.10
CA GLY A 139 -8.48 -2.13 21.01
C GLY A 139 -7.45 -1.03 21.27
N SER A 140 -7.63 0.13 20.62
CA SER A 140 -6.72 1.26 20.82
C SER A 140 -6.77 1.81 22.24
N SER A 141 -7.97 1.89 22.84
CA SER A 141 -8.11 2.35 24.23
C SER A 141 -7.57 1.35 25.24
N GLY A 142 -7.77 0.05 25.00
CA GLY A 142 -7.32 -1.01 25.90
C GLY A 142 -5.81 -1.21 25.87
N MET A 143 -5.16 -1.01 24.72
CA MET A 143 -3.72 -1.14 24.55
C MET A 143 -2.97 0.19 24.64
N ASN A 144 -3.69 1.32 24.71
CA ASN A 144 -3.14 2.68 24.70
C ASN A 144 -2.17 2.96 23.54
N ILE A 145 -2.41 2.33 22.38
CA ILE A 145 -1.64 2.43 21.15
C ILE A 145 -2.54 2.07 19.97
N PRO A 146 -2.34 2.61 18.75
CA PRO A 146 -3.05 2.14 17.57
C PRO A 146 -2.93 0.61 17.39
N VAL A 147 -3.97 -0.01 16.88
CA VAL A 147 -4.05 -1.46 16.72
C VAL A 147 -4.34 -1.86 15.28
N GLU A 148 -3.79 -2.98 14.87
CA GLU A 148 -4.16 -3.71 13.67
C GLU A 148 -5.09 -4.87 14.07
N ILE A 149 -6.16 -5.07 13.31
CA ILE A 149 -7.14 -6.13 13.57
C ILE A 149 -7.29 -6.99 12.30
N GLU A 150 -7.09 -8.29 12.46
CA GLU A 150 -7.45 -9.29 11.46
C GLU A 150 -8.83 -9.87 11.81
N PHE A 151 -9.70 -9.97 10.80
CA PHE A 151 -11.06 -10.46 10.97
C PHE A 151 -11.50 -11.32 9.79
N ALA A 152 -12.56 -12.10 10.01
CA ALA A 152 -13.31 -12.79 8.97
C ALA A 152 -14.81 -12.54 9.17
N ALA A 153 -15.58 -12.49 8.09
CA ALA A 153 -17.03 -12.38 8.16
C ALA A 153 -17.68 -13.50 7.35
N GLU A 154 -18.61 -14.23 7.97
CA GLU A 154 -19.39 -15.28 7.34
C GLU A 154 -20.84 -14.81 7.23
N LEU A 155 -21.33 -14.67 5.99
CA LEU A 155 -22.69 -14.23 5.72
C LEU A 155 -23.58 -15.43 5.43
N SER A 156 -24.44 -15.76 6.39
CA SER A 156 -25.37 -16.88 6.26
C SER A 156 -26.38 -16.71 5.12
N ALA A 157 -26.61 -17.81 4.39
CA ALA A 157 -27.69 -17.93 3.41
C ALA A 157 -29.04 -18.30 4.02
N ASP A 158 -29.07 -18.76 5.27
CA ASP A 158 -30.30 -19.00 6.00
C ASP A 158 -30.76 -17.70 6.67
N PRO A 159 -31.89 -17.10 6.28
CA PRO A 159 -32.41 -15.88 6.91
C PRO A 159 -32.71 -16.02 8.41
N LYS A 160 -32.78 -17.27 8.92
CA LYS A 160 -33.00 -17.57 10.34
C LYS A 160 -31.71 -17.60 11.15
N LYS A 161 -30.54 -17.60 10.49
CA LYS A 161 -29.24 -17.62 11.15
C LYS A 161 -28.60 -16.23 11.06
N PRO A 162 -27.96 -15.77 12.15
CA PRO A 162 -27.20 -14.53 12.10
C PRO A 162 -25.98 -14.68 11.20
N HIS A 163 -25.52 -13.55 10.66
CA HIS A 163 -24.18 -13.43 10.11
C HIS A 163 -23.15 -13.49 11.25
N ASN A 164 -21.99 -14.08 11.01
CA ASN A 164 -20.92 -14.22 12.01
C ASN A 164 -19.77 -13.27 11.71
N PHE A 165 -19.27 -12.59 12.74
CA PHE A 165 -18.01 -11.86 12.72
C PHE A 165 -16.97 -12.62 13.54
N GLY A 166 -15.92 -13.09 12.88
CA GLY A 166 -14.77 -13.69 13.52
C GLY A 166 -13.69 -12.65 13.78
N PHE A 167 -13.42 -12.36 15.05
CA PHE A 167 -12.24 -11.61 15.46
C PHE A 167 -11.05 -12.56 15.54
N LEU A 168 -10.11 -12.44 14.61
CA LEU A 168 -9.04 -13.43 14.46
C LEU A 168 -7.81 -13.02 15.25
N GLN A 169 -7.38 -11.77 15.06
CA GLN A 169 -6.20 -11.26 15.74
C GLN A 169 -6.32 -9.76 15.98
N ILE A 170 -5.70 -9.32 17.06
CA ILE A 170 -5.36 -7.93 17.29
C ILE A 170 -3.89 -7.86 17.63
N ARG A 171 -3.19 -6.93 16.99
CA ARG A 171 -1.81 -6.60 17.32
C ARG A 171 -1.76 -5.11 17.63
N PRO A 172 -1.06 -4.68 18.69
CA PRO A 172 -0.63 -3.30 18.73
C PRO A 172 0.16 -3.06 17.45
N MET A 173 -0.15 -1.99 16.73
CA MET A 173 0.75 -1.50 15.70
C MET A 173 1.98 -1.05 16.45
N ALA A 174 2.96 -1.94 16.56
CA ALA A 174 4.22 -1.67 17.20
C ALA A 174 4.88 -0.55 16.41
N THR A 175 4.58 0.69 16.78
CA THR A 175 5.57 1.74 16.73
C THR A 175 6.72 1.16 17.54
N GLU A 176 7.79 0.76 16.89
CA GLU A 176 9.00 0.27 17.54
C GLU A 176 9.50 1.39 18.44
N MET A 177 8.98 1.40 19.67
CA MET A 177 8.87 2.56 20.54
C MET A 177 8.22 3.78 19.86
N VAL A 178 7.20 4.28 20.54
CA VAL A 178 6.78 5.67 20.49
C VAL A 178 7.97 6.57 20.12
N LEU A 179 7.80 7.49 19.16
CA LEU A 179 8.57 8.73 19.08
C LEU A 179 8.29 9.59 20.34
N GLU A 180 8.21 9.00 21.53
CA GLU A 180 8.18 9.69 22.81
C GLU A 180 9.60 10.20 23.03
N GLY A 181 9.86 11.37 22.45
CA GLY A 181 11.06 12.15 22.70
C GLY A 181 11.96 12.41 21.49
N VAL A 182 11.79 11.69 20.37
CA VAL A 182 12.48 12.04 19.12
C VAL A 182 11.66 13.07 18.38
N THR A 183 11.80 14.32 18.82
CA THR A 183 11.36 15.46 18.05
C THR A 183 12.14 15.42 16.74
N LEU A 184 11.48 15.23 15.60
CA LEU A 184 12.08 15.29 14.27
C LEU A 184 12.82 16.62 14.02
N ASP A 185 12.56 17.61 14.87
CA ASP A 185 13.16 18.95 14.88
C ASP A 185 14.47 19.06 15.69
N LYS A 186 14.97 17.96 16.28
CA LYS A 186 16.22 17.96 17.09
C LYS A 186 17.49 17.69 16.29
N PHE A 187 17.38 17.26 15.04
CA PHE A 187 18.54 16.90 14.22
C PHE A 187 19.07 18.12 13.48
N ASP A 188 20.38 18.31 13.51
CA ASP A 188 21.02 19.34 12.72
C ASP A 188 20.90 18.98 11.23
N ASN A 189 20.69 19.97 10.36
CA ASN A 189 20.54 19.73 8.92
C ASN A 189 21.76 18.99 8.32
N ASP A 190 22.94 19.15 8.92
CA ASP A 190 24.17 18.47 8.52
C ASP A 190 24.17 16.97 8.84
N GLU A 191 23.27 16.48 9.70
CA GLU A 191 23.09 15.06 10.00
C GLU A 191 22.05 14.41 9.09
N ILE A 192 21.26 15.21 8.37
CA ILE A 192 20.09 14.77 7.62
C ILE A 192 20.44 14.53 6.15
N ILE A 193 20.00 13.38 5.62
CA ILE A 193 19.98 13.07 4.18
C ILE A 193 18.71 13.63 3.57
N CYS A 194 17.58 13.44 4.23
CA CYS A 194 16.27 13.83 3.73
C CYS A 194 15.33 14.25 4.87
N LYS A 195 14.59 15.35 4.67
CA LYS A 195 13.49 15.78 5.54
C LYS A 195 12.23 16.00 4.70
N SER A 196 11.09 15.50 5.19
CA SER A 196 9.79 15.65 4.54
C SER A 196 8.69 15.90 5.57
N ASN A 197 7.75 16.77 5.25
CA ASN A 197 6.48 16.99 5.96
C ASN A 197 5.28 16.34 5.24
N GLN A 198 5.56 15.47 4.27
CA GLN A 198 4.58 14.66 3.57
C GLN A 198 5.09 13.21 3.50
N ALA A 199 4.85 12.46 4.57
CA ALA A 199 5.26 11.09 4.71
C ALA A 199 4.09 10.15 5.03
N LEU A 200 4.20 8.92 4.57
CA LEU A 200 3.31 7.80 4.86
C LEU A 200 4.11 6.63 5.41
N SER A 201 3.41 5.73 6.11
CA SER A 201 3.95 4.70 7.00
C SER A 201 4.30 5.26 8.39
N ASN A 202 4.66 4.37 9.31
CA ASN A 202 5.14 4.71 10.65
C ASN A 202 6.32 3.82 10.98
N GLY A 203 7.29 4.37 11.69
CA GLY A 203 8.32 3.58 12.36
C GLY A 203 9.73 4.09 12.14
N ARG A 204 10.66 3.29 12.66
CA ARG A 204 12.09 3.50 12.56
C ARG A 204 12.70 2.37 11.75
N ASN A 205 13.57 2.69 10.80
CA ASN A 205 14.30 1.69 10.04
C ASN A 205 15.78 2.02 10.01
N ASN A 206 16.59 1.06 10.44
CA ASN A 206 18.05 1.13 10.53
C ASN A 206 18.74 -0.03 9.78
N THR A 207 18.10 -0.56 8.74
CA THR A 207 18.59 -1.74 8.00
C THR A 207 19.11 -1.40 6.60
N ILE A 208 18.68 -0.28 6.03
CA ILE A 208 18.95 0.11 4.65
C ILE A 208 20.39 0.59 4.49
N LYS A 209 21.18 -0.11 3.66
CA LYS A 209 22.54 0.29 3.27
C LYS A 209 22.64 0.73 1.81
N ASP A 210 21.65 0.37 1.02
CA ASP A 210 21.62 0.60 -0.42
C ASP A 210 20.68 1.75 -0.74
N ILE A 211 21.20 2.71 -1.48
CA ILE A 211 20.45 3.87 -1.95
C ILE A 211 20.60 3.90 -3.46
N ILE A 212 19.47 3.89 -4.17
CA ILE A 212 19.46 4.18 -5.60
C ILE A 212 18.65 5.44 -5.87
N TYR A 213 19.15 6.26 -6.77
CA TYR A 213 18.47 7.48 -7.16
C TYR A 213 18.70 7.83 -8.62
N VAL A 214 17.71 8.48 -9.22
CA VAL A 214 17.87 9.09 -10.54
C VAL A 214 18.79 10.29 -10.41
N ASN A 215 19.88 10.34 -11.17
CA ASN A 215 20.83 11.43 -11.09
C ASN A 215 20.16 12.74 -11.57
N PRO A 216 20.03 13.78 -10.70
CA PRO A 216 19.40 15.03 -11.10
C PRO A 216 20.10 15.75 -12.24
N ASP A 217 21.41 15.53 -12.41
CA ASP A 217 22.21 16.23 -13.44
C ASP A 217 21.96 15.67 -14.85
N ASN A 218 21.50 14.42 -14.94
CA ASN A 218 21.22 13.71 -16.21
C ASN A 218 19.72 13.44 -16.39
N PHE A 219 18.86 14.14 -15.67
CA PHE A 219 17.43 13.90 -15.72
C PHE A 219 16.80 14.56 -16.96
N ASP A 220 16.32 13.73 -17.89
CA ASP A 220 15.41 14.14 -18.96
C ASP A 220 14.06 13.38 -18.83
N ARG A 221 12.95 14.10 -19.03
CA ARG A 221 11.61 13.52 -19.03
C ARG A 221 11.40 12.53 -20.17
N ALA A 222 12.12 12.70 -21.29
CA ALA A 222 12.06 11.80 -22.43
C ALA A 222 12.51 10.37 -22.06
N ASP A 223 13.42 10.25 -21.09
CA ASP A 223 14.07 8.99 -20.74
C ASP A 223 13.42 8.28 -19.54
N MET A 224 12.33 8.81 -18.99
CA MET A 224 11.60 8.17 -17.88
C MET A 224 11.26 6.69 -18.11
N PRO A 225 10.87 6.22 -19.32
CA PRO A 225 10.69 4.79 -19.56
C PRO A 225 11.98 3.97 -19.42
N ALA A 226 13.13 4.53 -19.83
CA ALA A 226 14.43 3.88 -19.65
C ALA A 226 14.82 3.83 -18.17
N MET A 227 14.59 4.93 -17.42
CA MET A 227 14.77 4.98 -15.97
C MET A 227 13.97 3.89 -15.25
N ALA A 228 12.71 3.63 -15.66
CA ALA A 228 11.89 2.58 -15.07
C ALA A 228 12.50 1.18 -15.27
N ALA A 229 13.07 0.92 -16.45
CA ALA A 229 13.76 -0.34 -16.73
C ALA A 229 15.05 -0.49 -15.92
N GLU A 230 15.84 0.57 -15.78
CA GLU A 230 17.05 0.59 -14.96
C GLU A 230 16.75 0.35 -13.48
N VAL A 231 15.71 0.99 -12.95
CA VAL A 231 15.23 0.76 -11.57
C VAL A 231 14.79 -0.69 -11.39
N GLY A 232 14.06 -1.25 -12.34
CA GLY A 232 13.67 -2.67 -12.33
C GLY A 232 14.87 -3.62 -12.23
N ARG A 233 15.94 -3.36 -13.00
CA ARG A 233 17.18 -4.15 -12.96
C ARG A 233 17.82 -4.14 -11.55
N PHE A 234 17.86 -2.96 -10.91
CA PHE A 234 18.37 -2.86 -9.54
C PHE A 234 17.47 -3.56 -8.53
N ASN A 235 16.15 -3.43 -8.68
CA ASN A 235 15.20 -4.12 -7.82
C ASN A 235 15.35 -5.64 -7.91
N ASP A 236 15.50 -6.20 -9.10
CA ASP A 236 15.71 -7.64 -9.29
C ASP A 236 16.99 -8.12 -8.58
N LEU A 237 18.10 -7.38 -8.73
CA LEU A 237 19.34 -7.65 -8.01
C LEU A 237 19.15 -7.64 -6.49
N PHE A 238 18.49 -6.60 -5.96
CA PHE A 238 18.25 -6.46 -4.53
C PHE A 238 17.28 -7.53 -4.00
N LYS A 239 16.32 -7.95 -4.81
CA LYS A 239 15.38 -9.02 -4.50
C LYS A 239 16.08 -10.37 -4.40
N GLU A 240 16.95 -10.70 -5.37
CA GLU A 240 17.76 -11.92 -5.35
C GLU A 240 18.68 -12.00 -4.13
N GLU A 241 19.27 -10.87 -3.75
CA GLU A 241 20.17 -10.79 -2.61
C GLU A 241 19.47 -10.54 -1.26
N ASN A 242 18.13 -10.42 -1.27
CA ASN A 242 17.31 -10.07 -0.11
C ASN A 242 17.81 -8.81 0.64
N ARG A 243 18.13 -7.76 -0.13
CA ARG A 243 18.66 -6.49 0.37
C ARG A 243 17.60 -5.40 0.26
N PRO A 244 17.16 -4.80 1.37
CA PRO A 244 16.29 -3.64 1.29
C PRO A 244 17.08 -2.41 0.84
N TYR A 245 16.41 -1.54 0.09
CA TYR A 245 17.01 -0.31 -0.41
C TYR A 245 16.07 0.90 -0.29
N LEU A 246 16.68 2.09 -0.41
CA LEU A 246 15.99 3.36 -0.51
C LEU A 246 16.01 3.87 -1.95
N LEU A 247 14.84 4.21 -2.47
CA LEU A 247 14.61 4.68 -3.84
C LEU A 247 14.31 6.19 -3.83
N ILE A 248 15.02 6.98 -4.64
CA ILE A 248 14.74 8.42 -4.80
C ILE A 248 14.58 8.76 -6.27
N GLY A 249 13.55 9.49 -6.65
CA GLY A 249 13.39 9.90 -8.03
C GLY A 249 12.45 11.08 -8.26
N PRO A 250 12.46 11.63 -9.48
CA PRO A 250 11.66 12.76 -9.89
C PRO A 250 10.18 12.40 -10.07
N GLY A 251 9.31 13.25 -9.53
CA GLY A 251 7.86 13.12 -9.72
C GLY A 251 7.30 11.80 -9.19
N ARG A 252 6.27 11.26 -9.85
CA ARG A 252 5.56 10.07 -9.37
C ARG A 252 6.22 8.76 -9.74
N TRP A 253 6.21 7.80 -8.82
CA TRP A 253 6.51 6.40 -9.13
C TRP A 253 5.23 5.66 -9.54
N GLY A 254 5.32 4.85 -10.61
CA GLY A 254 4.23 4.00 -11.08
C GLY A 254 3.03 4.73 -11.68
N THR A 255 3.25 5.90 -12.27
CA THR A 255 2.23 6.63 -13.03
C THR A 255 2.12 6.12 -14.47
N ALA A 256 0.90 6.02 -15.00
CA ALA A 256 0.67 5.77 -16.43
C ALA A 256 0.91 7.03 -17.29
N ASP A 257 0.84 8.21 -16.67
CA ASP A 257 1.14 9.48 -17.32
C ASP A 257 2.65 9.77 -17.25
N ARG A 258 3.30 9.66 -18.42
CA ARG A 258 4.75 9.88 -18.60
C ARG A 258 5.18 11.32 -18.34
N TRP A 259 4.25 12.27 -18.26
CA TRP A 259 4.56 13.66 -17.92
C TRP A 259 4.55 13.91 -16.42
N LEU A 260 4.09 12.95 -15.61
CA LEU A 260 3.96 13.09 -14.16
C LEU A 260 5.01 12.31 -13.38
N GLY A 261 5.81 11.45 -14.03
CA GLY A 261 6.85 10.69 -13.36
C GLY A 261 7.23 9.38 -14.05
N ILE A 262 7.97 8.55 -13.33
CA ILE A 262 8.60 7.33 -13.84
C ILE A 262 7.58 6.18 -13.85
N PRO A 263 7.29 5.58 -15.02
CA PRO A 263 6.23 4.58 -15.18
C PRO A 263 6.67 3.17 -14.76
N THR A 264 7.10 3.00 -13.51
CA THR A 264 7.46 1.70 -12.95
C THR A 264 6.24 0.80 -12.70
N THR A 265 6.36 -0.50 -12.94
CA THR A 265 5.40 -1.47 -12.40
C THR A 265 5.71 -1.77 -10.93
N TRP A 266 4.78 -2.41 -10.22
CA TRP A 266 5.02 -2.81 -8.83
C TRP A 266 6.22 -3.75 -8.70
N ASP A 267 6.33 -4.74 -9.59
CA ASP A 267 7.43 -5.70 -9.60
C ASP A 267 8.80 -5.05 -9.75
N GLN A 268 8.87 -3.86 -10.39
CA GLN A 268 10.11 -3.13 -10.59
C GLN A 268 10.60 -2.35 -9.36
N ILE A 269 9.78 -2.24 -8.30
CA ILE A 269 10.12 -1.48 -7.07
C ILE A 269 9.72 -2.21 -5.78
N SER A 270 9.34 -3.49 -5.89
CA SER A 270 8.79 -4.29 -4.80
C SER A 270 9.73 -4.50 -3.61
N SER A 271 11.04 -4.33 -3.80
CA SER A 271 12.06 -4.52 -2.77
C SER A 271 12.53 -3.21 -2.11
N ALA A 272 11.98 -2.07 -2.54
CA ALA A 272 12.22 -0.80 -1.87
C ALA A 272 11.53 -0.78 -0.51
N GLN A 273 12.26 -0.42 0.55
CA GLN A 273 11.66 -0.21 1.88
C GLN A 273 11.29 1.25 2.12
N ILE A 274 11.95 2.17 1.41
CA ILE A 274 11.60 3.59 1.42
C ILE A 274 11.64 4.11 -0.02
N ILE A 275 10.58 4.81 -0.42
CA ILE A 275 10.44 5.45 -1.72
C ILE A 275 10.25 6.96 -1.50
N ILE A 276 11.05 7.74 -2.21
CA ILE A 276 11.02 9.20 -2.16
C ILE A 276 10.66 9.74 -3.54
N GLU A 277 9.57 10.49 -3.59
CA GLU A 277 9.21 11.36 -4.70
C GLU A 277 9.76 12.74 -4.45
N ALA A 278 10.65 13.19 -5.33
CA ALA A 278 11.37 14.44 -5.16
C ALA A 278 11.13 15.36 -6.34
N ALA A 279 11.05 16.66 -6.06
CA ALA A 279 11.03 17.69 -7.07
C ALA A 279 12.45 17.93 -7.63
N TYR A 280 12.58 17.92 -8.96
CA TYR A 280 13.84 18.12 -9.68
C TYR A 280 13.74 19.43 -10.47
N GLY A 281 14.23 20.53 -9.88
CA GLY A 281 14.07 21.87 -10.45
C GLY A 281 12.59 22.22 -10.65
N ASP A 282 12.22 22.62 -11.87
CA ASP A 282 10.83 22.96 -12.24
C ASP A 282 9.91 21.73 -12.35
N PHE A 283 10.44 20.52 -12.20
CA PHE A 283 9.65 19.29 -12.19
C PHE A 283 9.21 18.95 -10.77
N ALA A 284 8.10 19.55 -10.36
CA ALA A 284 7.39 19.23 -9.13
C ALA A 284 5.98 18.72 -9.47
N VAL A 285 5.60 17.58 -8.91
CA VAL A 285 4.30 16.97 -9.16
C VAL A 285 3.54 16.86 -7.85
N THR A 286 2.27 17.26 -7.85
CA THR A 286 1.43 17.11 -6.67
C THR A 286 1.29 15.62 -6.33
N PRO A 287 1.52 15.20 -5.08
CA PRO A 287 1.37 13.81 -4.69
C PRO A 287 -0.04 13.30 -5.03
N SER A 288 -0.11 12.15 -5.68
CA SER A 288 -1.35 11.44 -5.92
C SER A 288 -1.06 9.96 -5.78
N PHE A 289 -1.80 9.35 -4.87
CA PHE A 289 -1.65 7.95 -4.56
C PHE A 289 -2.55 7.17 -5.52
N GLY A 290 -1.95 6.53 -6.53
CA GLY A 290 -2.66 5.54 -7.33
C GLY A 290 -3.19 4.44 -6.41
N THR A 291 -4.45 4.06 -6.58
CA THR A 291 -5.17 3.14 -5.70
C THR A 291 -4.40 1.85 -5.38
N HIS A 292 -3.93 1.15 -6.41
CA HIS A 292 -3.22 -0.12 -6.25
C HIS A 292 -1.80 0.06 -5.67
N PHE A 293 -1.10 1.09 -6.13
CA PHE A 293 0.24 1.41 -5.62
C PHE A 293 0.20 1.73 -4.12
N PHE A 294 -0.80 2.49 -3.69
CA PHE A 294 -1.04 2.82 -2.28
C PHE A 294 -1.34 1.60 -1.41
N GLN A 295 -2.19 0.67 -1.89
CA GLN A 295 -2.49 -0.56 -1.16
C GLN A 295 -1.21 -1.32 -0.81
N ASN A 296 -0.29 -1.43 -1.77
CA ASN A 296 0.97 -2.11 -1.55
C ASN A 296 1.89 -1.35 -0.59
N LEU A 297 1.96 -0.02 -0.68
CA LEU A 297 2.76 0.78 0.27
C LEU A 297 2.35 0.51 1.73
N ILE A 298 1.05 0.41 2.00
CA ILE A 298 0.54 0.12 3.34
C ILE A 298 0.74 -1.35 3.71
N ALA A 299 0.38 -2.28 2.83
CA ALA A 299 0.46 -3.72 3.10
C ALA A 299 1.90 -4.17 3.41
N PHE A 300 2.90 -3.58 2.72
CA PHE A 300 4.31 -3.90 2.90
C PHE A 300 5.05 -2.90 3.82
N GLN A 301 4.31 -1.99 4.48
CA GLN A 301 4.85 -0.98 5.40
C GLN A 301 5.99 -0.14 4.83
N ILE A 302 5.95 0.13 3.52
CA ILE A 302 6.98 0.90 2.82
C ILE A 302 6.88 2.37 3.22
N GLY A 303 8.01 2.95 3.64
CA GLY A 303 8.11 4.38 3.89
C GLY A 303 7.95 5.15 2.59
N TYR A 304 7.00 6.07 2.52
CA TYR A 304 6.77 6.84 1.30
C TYR A 304 6.79 8.34 1.61
N LEU A 305 7.74 9.06 1.01
CA LEU A 305 7.99 10.47 1.29
C LEU A 305 7.82 11.29 0.02
N THR A 306 7.22 12.47 0.16
CA THR A 306 7.16 13.48 -0.90
C THR A 306 7.97 14.70 -0.50
N ILE A 307 8.83 15.17 -1.39
CA ILE A 307 9.70 16.32 -1.17
C ILE A 307 9.47 17.31 -2.29
N ASN A 308 8.71 18.34 -1.95
CA ASN A 308 8.45 19.47 -2.84
C ASN A 308 9.44 20.60 -2.53
N SER A 309 10.05 21.18 -3.56
CA SER A 309 11.04 22.27 -3.41
C SER A 309 10.45 23.63 -3.02
N PHE A 310 9.17 23.71 -2.66
CA PHE A 310 8.48 24.99 -2.42
C PHE A 310 8.68 25.55 -1.01
N ASN A 311 9.22 24.76 -0.07
CA ASN A 311 9.54 25.19 1.29
C ASN A 311 10.92 24.68 1.71
N ASP A 312 11.68 25.52 2.43
CA ASP A 312 13.02 25.16 2.93
C ASP A 312 13.00 24.09 4.03
N GLU A 313 11.82 23.72 4.52
CA GLU A 313 11.63 22.69 5.54
C GLU A 313 11.74 21.26 4.98
N ASN A 314 11.60 21.09 3.65
CA ASN A 314 11.71 19.81 2.97
C ASN A 314 12.93 19.81 2.05
N PHE A 315 13.83 18.86 2.22
CA PHE A 315 15.04 18.82 1.41
C PHE A 315 15.61 17.41 1.26
N ILE A 316 16.41 17.24 0.21
CA ILE A 316 17.37 16.15 0.05
C ILE A 316 18.76 16.76 0.00
N ASN A 317 19.69 16.20 0.78
CA ASN A 317 21.09 16.57 0.75
C ASN A 317 21.79 15.90 -0.47
N TRP A 318 21.57 16.49 -1.65
CA TRP A 318 22.14 16.01 -2.91
C TRP A 318 23.67 16.05 -2.91
N GLU A 319 24.28 17.05 -2.28
CA GLU A 319 25.74 17.15 -2.15
C GLU A 319 26.30 15.93 -1.40
N TRP A 320 25.67 15.56 -0.29
CA TRP A 320 26.06 14.37 0.46
C TRP A 320 25.90 13.10 -0.36
N LEU A 321 24.78 12.90 -1.06
CA LEU A 321 24.57 11.74 -1.93
C LEU A 321 25.65 11.67 -3.02
N LYS A 322 25.91 12.79 -3.73
CA LYS A 322 26.92 12.86 -4.80
C LYS A 322 28.35 12.64 -4.30
N SER A 323 28.64 12.94 -3.03
CA SER A 323 29.95 12.73 -2.41
C SER A 323 30.25 11.26 -2.06
N GLN A 324 29.24 10.39 -2.03
CA GLN A 324 29.44 8.99 -1.65
C GLN A 324 30.13 8.19 -2.77
N LYS A 325 30.80 7.10 -2.38
CA LYS A 325 31.36 6.15 -3.34
C LYS A 325 30.24 5.42 -4.07
N VAL A 326 30.24 5.52 -5.39
CA VAL A 326 29.35 4.79 -6.29
C VAL A 326 29.70 3.30 -6.27
N ALA A 327 28.68 2.46 -6.08
CA ALA A 327 28.80 1.00 -6.11
C ALA A 327 28.48 0.45 -7.51
N ASP A 328 27.45 0.99 -8.16
CA ASP A 328 27.08 0.74 -9.55
C ASP A 328 26.40 1.99 -10.13
N GLU A 329 26.41 2.15 -11.45
CA GLU A 329 25.81 3.29 -12.14
C GLU A 329 25.36 2.88 -13.54
N THR A 330 24.17 3.32 -13.92
CA THR A 330 23.62 3.22 -15.28
C THR A 330 23.60 4.61 -15.91
N GLU A 331 22.95 4.76 -17.06
CA GLU A 331 22.84 6.06 -17.72
C GLU A 331 22.12 7.10 -16.84
N HIS A 332 21.07 6.67 -16.12
CA HIS A 332 20.23 7.57 -15.33
C HIS A 332 20.29 7.29 -13.82
N ILE A 333 20.52 6.05 -13.40
CA ILE A 333 20.45 5.65 -11.98
C ILE A 333 21.84 5.51 -11.39
N ARG A 334 22.03 6.10 -10.21
CA ARG A 334 23.22 5.91 -9.39
C ARG A 334 22.90 5.06 -8.18
N HIS A 335 23.74 4.05 -7.92
CA HIS A 335 23.67 3.20 -6.74
C HIS A 335 24.83 3.50 -5.78
N ILE A 336 24.48 3.82 -4.55
CA ILE A 336 25.41 3.98 -3.42
C ILE A 336 25.21 2.81 -2.46
N ARG A 337 26.32 2.22 -2.02
CA ARG A 337 26.33 1.25 -0.92
C ARG A 337 27.12 1.78 0.26
N LEU A 338 26.42 1.96 1.38
CA LEU A 338 26.97 2.44 2.63
C LEU A 338 27.55 1.30 3.47
N LYS A 339 28.59 1.61 4.26
CA LYS A 339 29.18 0.63 5.21
C LYS A 339 28.22 0.33 6.37
N LYS A 340 27.58 1.39 6.87
CA LYS A 340 26.58 1.35 7.94
C LYS A 340 25.23 1.79 7.37
N PRO A 341 24.11 1.26 7.90
CA PRO A 341 22.80 1.61 7.40
C PRO A 341 22.44 3.07 7.73
N VAL A 342 21.56 3.66 6.92
CA VAL A 342 20.89 4.91 7.28
C VAL A 342 19.88 4.65 8.38
N GLU A 343 19.54 5.71 9.11
CA GLU A 343 18.46 5.68 10.09
C GLU A 343 17.30 6.53 9.57
N SER A 344 16.13 5.92 9.39
CA SER A 344 14.92 6.65 9.02
C SER A 344 13.93 6.66 10.18
N LEU A 345 13.22 7.76 10.30
CA LEU A 345 12.19 8.02 11.28
C LEU A 345 10.99 8.58 10.54
N ILE A 346 9.87 7.85 10.56
CA ILE A 346 8.64 8.23 9.85
C ILE A 346 7.50 8.29 10.87
N ASP A 347 6.88 9.47 10.95
CA ASP A 347 5.68 9.74 11.71
C ASP A 347 4.52 9.97 10.72
N GLY A 348 3.72 8.93 10.49
CA GLY A 348 2.54 8.99 9.65
C GLY A 348 1.33 9.66 10.33
N HIS A 349 1.38 9.98 11.63
CA HIS A 349 0.35 10.76 12.30
C HIS A 349 0.47 12.24 11.92
N ASP A 350 1.68 12.79 12.09
CA ASP A 350 2.02 14.16 11.70
C ASP A 350 2.36 14.29 10.21
N GLY A 351 2.55 13.15 9.52
CA GLY A 351 2.99 13.10 8.13
C GLY A 351 4.44 13.56 7.93
N ARG A 352 5.30 13.44 8.95
CA ARG A 352 6.69 13.93 8.92
C ARG A 352 7.68 12.78 8.87
N ALA A 353 8.80 12.97 8.20
CA ALA A 353 9.89 12.00 8.16
C ALA A 353 11.27 12.67 8.10
N VAL A 354 12.24 12.00 8.72
CA VAL A 354 13.67 12.35 8.64
C VAL A 354 14.47 11.09 8.35
N ILE A 355 15.41 11.18 7.43
CA ILE A 355 16.41 10.15 7.15
C ILE A 355 17.78 10.72 7.48
N LEU A 356 18.49 10.08 8.39
CA LEU A 356 19.77 10.50 8.95
C LEU A 356 20.92 9.78 8.27
N LYS A 357 22.06 10.47 8.21
CA LYS A 357 23.34 9.92 7.79
C LYS A 357 23.74 8.76 8.73
N PRO A 358 24.47 7.75 8.25
CA PRO A 358 24.95 6.67 9.11
C PRO A 358 25.84 7.21 10.23
N LYS A 359 25.61 6.76 11.46
CA LYS A 359 26.44 7.16 12.61
C LYS A 359 27.86 6.63 12.45
N ILE A 360 28.86 7.52 12.53
CA ILE A 360 30.29 7.26 12.30
C ILE A 360 30.80 6.09 13.14
#